data_AF-A0A951A9V2-F1
#
_entry.id   AF-A0A951A9V2-F1
#
_cell.length_a   1.000
_cell.length_b   1.000
_cell.length_c   1.000
_cell.angle_alpha   90.00
_cell.angle_beta   90.00
_cell.angle_gamma   90.00
#
_symmetry.space_group_name_H-M   'P 1'
#
loop_
_entity.id
_entity.type
_entity.pdbx_description
1 polymer ?
#
loop_
_entity_poly.entity_id
_entity_poly.type
_entity_poly.pdbx_seq_one_letter_code
_entity_poly.pdbx_strand_id
1 'polypeptide(L)'
;MQLPIVSADHHLLHILEEHGDDLLTEPHTSAGLRGLVEGRLLGLLSSGRAHAAIVAERLGMSERSFRRRLADEGTTFAEILDDLRHRLATRYLDEGVSVKQIAWLLGYSEPGAFNHAFKRWTGTSPSQARKLRIFGQHRSKDTRARPTRNNATTGTAARQVRHASRSR
;
A
#
# COMPACT_ATOMS: atom_id res chain seq x y z
N MET A 1 -34.24 13.64 0.47
CA MET A 1 -33.52 13.33 1.73
C MET A 1 -32.22 12.65 1.37
N GLN A 2 -31.12 13.41 1.22
CA GLN A 2 -29.78 12.85 1.03
C GLN A 2 -29.21 12.52 2.40
N LEU A 3 -29.12 11.24 2.73
CA LEU A 3 -28.39 10.76 3.89
C LEU A 3 -26.89 10.78 3.51
N PRO A 4 -26.05 11.61 4.15
CA PRO A 4 -24.63 11.56 3.92
C PRO A 4 -24.12 10.23 4.48
N ILE A 5 -23.51 9.40 3.62
CA ILE A 5 -22.80 8.19 4.04
C ILE A 5 -21.54 8.66 4.78
N VAL A 6 -21.71 9.05 6.04
CA VAL A 6 -20.65 9.42 6.99
C VAL A 6 -20.65 8.37 8.09
N SER A 7 -20.49 7.14 7.66
CA SER A 7 -19.73 6.15 8.40
C SER A 7 -19.21 5.22 7.35
N ALA A 8 -17.93 5.41 7.08
CA ALA A 8 -17.09 4.58 6.27
C ALA A 8 -17.26 3.12 6.66
N ASP A 9 -18.19 2.46 5.98
CA ASP A 9 -18.04 1.06 5.65
C ASP A 9 -16.94 0.94 4.59
N HIS A 10 -15.79 1.62 4.75
CA HIS A 10 -14.59 1.41 3.93
C HIS A 10 -14.11 -0.03 4.07
N HIS A 11 -14.38 -0.66 5.22
CA HIS A 11 -14.15 -2.08 5.41
C HIS A 11 -15.05 -2.94 4.53
N LEU A 12 -16.36 -2.66 4.54
CA LEU A 12 -17.33 -3.36 3.69
C LEU A 12 -17.12 -3.03 2.22
N LEU A 13 -16.82 -1.77 1.87
CA LEU A 13 -16.48 -1.31 0.53
C LEU A 13 -15.19 -1.97 0.05
N HIS A 14 -14.15 -2.08 0.89
CA HIS A 14 -12.91 -2.78 0.53
C HIS A 14 -13.13 -4.28 0.36
N ILE A 15 -13.87 -4.93 1.28
CA ILE A 15 -14.29 -6.33 1.12
C ILE A 15 -15.09 -6.52 -0.17
N LEU A 16 -16.02 -5.61 -0.48
CA LEU A 16 -16.87 -5.70 -1.67
C LEU A 16 -16.13 -5.32 -2.96
N GLU A 17 -15.20 -4.37 -2.93
CA GLU A 17 -14.35 -3.95 -4.05
C GLU A 17 -13.29 -5.02 -4.35
N GLU A 18 -12.68 -5.61 -3.32
CA GLU A 18 -11.65 -6.65 -3.47
C GLU A 18 -12.24 -8.01 -3.87
N HIS A 19 -13.47 -8.33 -3.44
CA HIS A 19 -14.15 -9.57 -3.84
C HIS A 19 -15.13 -9.41 -5.01
N GLY A 20 -15.40 -8.18 -5.46
CA GLY A 20 -16.28 -7.89 -6.61
C GLY A 20 -15.70 -8.40 -7.94
N ASP A 21 -14.37 -8.36 -8.09
CA ASP A 21 -13.67 -8.85 -9.28
C ASP A 21 -13.36 -10.35 -9.23
N ASP A 22 -13.18 -10.92 -8.03
CA ASP A 22 -12.80 -12.32 -7.85
C ASP A 22 -13.94 -13.31 -8.19
N LEU A 23 -15.20 -12.88 -8.16
CA LEU A 23 -16.35 -13.72 -8.55
C LEU A 23 -16.59 -13.76 -10.07
N LEU A 24 -15.91 -12.91 -10.85
CA LEU A 24 -16.06 -12.81 -12.32
C LEU A 24 -14.91 -13.46 -13.09
N THR A 25 -13.91 -14.05 -12.42
CA THR A 25 -12.76 -14.68 -13.08
C THR A 25 -12.63 -16.16 -12.71
N GLU A 26 -13.30 -17.04 -13.46
CA GLU A 26 -12.94 -18.46 -13.56
C GLU A 26 -11.50 -18.62 -14.08
N PRO A 27 -10.75 -19.69 -13.75
CA PRO A 27 -10.36 -20.23 -12.45
C PRO A 27 -8.86 -19.95 -12.12
N HIS A 28 -8.58 -19.86 -10.83
CA HIS A 28 -7.26 -19.65 -10.19
C HIS A 28 -6.22 -20.77 -10.44
N THR A 29 -5.73 -20.94 -11.67
CA THR A 29 -4.65 -21.92 -11.95
C THR A 29 -3.24 -21.35 -11.71
N SER A 30 -3.06 -20.02 -11.63
CA SER A 30 -1.74 -19.38 -11.53
C SER A 30 -1.35 -18.85 -10.13
N ALA A 31 -2.30 -18.76 -9.20
CA ALA A 31 -2.01 -18.39 -7.82
C ALA A 31 -1.88 -19.70 -7.02
N GLY A 32 -0.65 -20.12 -6.72
CA GLY A 32 -0.37 -21.35 -5.94
C GLY A 32 -1.04 -21.36 -4.57
N LEU A 33 -0.70 -22.30 -3.68
CA LEU A 33 -1.38 -22.46 -2.40
C LEU A 33 -1.44 -21.14 -1.60
N ARG A 34 -0.38 -20.32 -1.66
CA ARG A 34 -0.37 -18.96 -1.08
C ARG A 34 -1.57 -18.10 -1.50
N GLY A 35 -1.91 -18.03 -2.79
CA GLY A 35 -3.01 -17.19 -3.26
C GLY A 35 -4.36 -17.66 -2.74
N LEU A 36 -4.56 -18.97 -2.68
CA LEU A 36 -5.74 -19.57 -2.06
C LEU A 36 -5.83 -19.25 -0.56
N VAL A 37 -4.70 -19.26 0.15
CA VAL A 37 -4.64 -18.86 1.56
C VAL A 37 -5.01 -17.38 1.72
N GLU A 38 -4.38 -16.50 0.93
CA GLU A 38 -4.61 -15.05 0.99
C GLU A 38 -6.08 -14.70 0.73
N GLY A 39 -6.69 -15.26 -0.31
CA GLY A 39 -8.11 -15.01 -0.63
C GLY A 39 -9.06 -15.45 0.49
N ARG A 40 -8.73 -16.52 1.24
CA ARG A 40 -9.51 -16.94 2.42
C ARG A 40 -9.24 -16.07 3.64
N LEU A 41 -8.02 -15.54 3.79
CA LEU A 41 -7.64 -14.68 4.91
C LEU A 41 -8.34 -13.32 4.87
N LEU A 42 -8.52 -12.72 3.70
CA LEU A 42 -9.18 -11.40 3.55
C LEU A 42 -10.54 -11.33 4.26
N GLY A 43 -11.43 -12.30 4.02
CA GLY A 43 -12.72 -12.38 4.70
C GLY A 43 -12.68 -12.78 6.18
N LEU A 44 -11.53 -13.25 6.69
CA LEU A 44 -11.39 -13.74 8.07
C LEU A 44 -10.68 -12.73 8.99
N LEU A 45 -9.83 -11.85 8.46
CA LEU A 45 -9.02 -10.89 9.23
C LEU A 45 -9.87 -10.04 10.18
N SER A 46 -10.90 -9.38 9.69
CA SER A 46 -11.75 -8.50 10.52
C SER A 46 -12.60 -9.26 11.52
N SER A 47 -12.82 -10.56 11.30
CA SER A 47 -13.54 -11.41 12.26
C SER A 47 -12.63 -11.97 13.37
N GLY A 48 -11.32 -11.69 13.31
CA GLY A 48 -10.33 -12.22 14.27
C GLY A 48 -10.08 -13.73 14.14
N ARG A 49 -10.67 -14.41 13.15
CA ARG A 49 -10.64 -15.87 12.97
C ARG A 49 -9.59 -16.32 11.94
N ALA A 50 -8.56 -15.51 11.70
CA ALA A 50 -7.47 -15.80 10.77
C ALA A 50 -6.51 -16.86 11.36
N HIS A 51 -7.02 -18.07 11.56
CA HIS A 51 -6.29 -19.22 12.11
C HIS A 51 -6.03 -20.27 11.03
N ALA A 52 -4.87 -20.94 11.12
CA ALA A 52 -4.45 -21.97 10.18
C ALA A 52 -5.48 -23.11 10.06
N ALA A 53 -6.04 -23.57 11.17
CA ALA A 53 -7.07 -24.62 11.19
C ALA A 53 -8.32 -24.25 10.38
N ILE A 54 -8.82 -23.03 10.53
CA ILE A 54 -10.02 -22.53 9.83
C ILE A 54 -9.76 -22.40 8.33
N VAL A 55 -8.58 -21.88 7.95
CA VAL A 55 -8.21 -21.76 6.54
C VAL A 55 -8.00 -23.14 5.92
N ALA A 56 -7.35 -24.06 6.62
CA ALA A 56 -7.17 -25.44 6.17
C ALA A 56 -8.51 -26.14 5.93
N GLU A 57 -9.45 -26.01 6.87
CA GLU A 57 -10.81 -26.56 6.75
C GLU A 57 -11.54 -25.99 5.52
N ARG A 58 -11.48 -24.66 5.31
CA ARG A 58 -12.06 -23.99 4.14
C ARG A 58 -11.41 -24.39 2.81
N LEU A 59 -10.19 -24.92 2.84
CA LEU A 59 -9.49 -25.47 1.68
C LEU A 59 -9.64 -26.99 1.55
N GLY A 60 -10.46 -27.64 2.39
CA GLY A 60 -10.69 -29.08 2.37
C GLY A 60 -9.47 -29.89 2.83
N MET A 61 -8.61 -29.32 3.67
CA MET A 61 -7.37 -29.95 4.15
C MET A 61 -7.36 -30.11 5.67
N SER A 62 -6.70 -31.16 6.15
CA SER A 62 -6.28 -31.19 7.56
C SER A 62 -5.21 -30.14 7.81
N GLU A 63 -5.17 -29.58 9.03
CA GLU A 63 -4.18 -28.55 9.39
C GLU A 63 -2.73 -29.05 9.21
N ARG A 64 -2.47 -30.34 9.47
CA ARG A 64 -1.17 -30.98 9.23
C ARG A 64 -0.80 -30.99 7.74
N SER A 65 -1.73 -31.38 6.87
CA SER A 65 -1.50 -31.41 5.41
C SER A 65 -1.27 -30.01 4.87
N PHE A 66 -2.07 -29.05 5.34
CA PHE A 66 -1.95 -27.64 5.00
C PHE A 66 -0.58 -27.06 5.34
N ARG A 67 -0.13 -27.22 6.60
CA ARG A 67 1.19 -26.74 7.04
C ARG A 67 2.32 -27.41 6.27
N ARG A 68 2.22 -28.71 5.97
CA ARG A 68 3.22 -29.42 5.17
C ARG A 68 3.31 -28.84 3.76
N ARG A 69 2.18 -28.67 3.07
CA ARG A 69 2.17 -28.12 1.71
C ARG A 69 2.74 -26.69 1.65
N LEU A 70 2.44 -25.86 2.66
CA LEU A 70 3.06 -24.54 2.77
C LEU A 70 4.59 -24.64 2.93
N ALA A 71 5.06 -25.55 3.79
CA ALA A 71 6.48 -25.78 3.98
C ALA A 71 7.16 -26.34 2.72
N ASP A 72 6.49 -27.20 1.96
CA ASP A 72 6.96 -27.72 0.66
C ASP A 72 7.10 -26.58 -0.37
N GLU A 73 6.28 -25.53 -0.27
CA GLU A 73 6.40 -24.28 -1.04
C GLU A 73 7.37 -23.26 -0.42
N GLY A 74 8.07 -23.62 0.67
CA GLY A 74 9.07 -22.77 1.32
C GLY A 74 8.48 -21.60 2.11
N THR A 75 7.22 -21.70 2.55
CA THR A 75 6.56 -20.66 3.34
C THR A 75 5.79 -21.22 4.55
N THR A 76 5.29 -20.34 5.41
CA THR A 76 4.45 -20.68 6.54
C THR A 76 3.16 -19.87 6.55
N PHE A 77 2.14 -20.37 7.24
CA PHE A 77 0.89 -19.63 7.43
C PHE A 77 1.13 -18.28 8.09
N ALA A 78 2.06 -18.21 9.04
CA ALA A 78 2.39 -16.98 9.75
C ALA A 78 3.02 -15.93 8.82
N GLU A 79 3.93 -16.34 7.93
CA GLU A 79 4.53 -15.46 6.92
C GLU A 79 3.48 -14.92 5.95
N ILE A 80 2.60 -15.78 5.42
CA ILE A 80 1.53 -15.34 4.51
C ILE A 80 0.61 -14.35 5.22
N LEU A 81 0.23 -14.63 6.45
CA LEU A 81 -0.64 -13.77 7.25
C LEU A 81 0.01 -12.42 7.55
N ASP A 82 1.28 -12.42 7.93
CA ASP A 82 2.04 -11.21 8.22
C ASP A 82 2.25 -10.36 6.96
N ASP A 83 2.60 -10.98 5.82
CA ASP A 83 2.77 -10.29 4.54
C ASP A 83 1.47 -9.63 4.08
N LEU A 84 0.35 -10.37 4.16
CA LEU A 84 -0.96 -9.84 3.82
C LEU A 84 -1.32 -8.65 4.71
N ARG A 85 -1.17 -8.80 6.03
CA ARG A 85 -1.43 -7.72 6.98
C ARG A 85 -0.53 -6.51 6.75
N HIS A 86 0.74 -6.72 6.42
CA HIS A 86 1.67 -5.64 6.13
C HIS A 86 1.28 -4.87 4.86
N ARG A 87 0.92 -5.57 3.78
CA ARG A 87 0.43 -4.94 2.53
C ARG A 87 -0.82 -4.10 2.79
N LEU A 88 -1.80 -4.66 3.50
CA LEU A 88 -3.05 -3.97 3.85
C LEU A 88 -2.80 -2.79 4.80
N ALA A 89 -1.97 -2.96 5.84
CA ALA A 89 -1.62 -1.89 6.75
C ALA A 89 -1.01 -0.69 6.03
N THR A 90 -0.10 -0.95 5.09
CA THR A 90 0.57 0.09 4.29
C THR A 90 -0.42 0.84 3.41
N ARG A 91 -1.36 0.12 2.79
CA ARG A 91 -2.45 0.71 1.99
C ARG A 91 -3.36 1.59 2.84
N TYR A 92 -3.86 1.08 3.97
CA TYR A 92 -4.73 1.86 4.85
C TYR A 92 -4.03 3.09 5.46
N LEU A 93 -2.72 3.00 5.71
CA LEU A 93 -1.93 4.18 6.12
C LEU A 93 -1.85 5.24 5.02
N ASP A 94 -1.77 4.83 3.74
CA ASP A 94 -1.80 5.75 2.59
C ASP A 94 -3.16 6.43 2.42
N GLU A 95 -4.24 5.71 2.67
CA GLU A 95 -5.62 6.23 2.64
C GLU A 95 -5.95 7.12 3.85
N GLY A 96 -5.01 7.27 4.80
CA GLY A 96 -5.16 8.15 5.96
C GLY A 96 -5.99 7.56 7.09
N VAL A 97 -6.33 6.27 7.03
CA VAL A 97 -7.06 5.54 8.08
C VAL A 97 -6.30 5.64 9.42
N SER A 98 -7.03 5.74 10.52
CA SER A 98 -6.39 5.87 11.84
C SER A 98 -5.74 4.56 12.28
N VAL A 99 -4.61 4.64 12.99
CA VAL A 99 -3.88 3.45 13.51
C VAL A 99 -4.79 2.51 14.31
N LYS A 100 -5.72 3.09 15.10
CA LYS A 100 -6.70 2.31 15.87
C LYS A 100 -7.66 1.53 14.97
N GLN A 101 -8.17 2.16 13.91
CA GLN A 101 -9.04 1.49 12.93
C GLN A 101 -8.27 0.41 12.17
N ILE A 102 -7.03 0.68 11.74
CA ILE A 102 -6.19 -0.30 11.05
C ILE A 102 -5.98 -1.55 11.91
N ALA A 103 -5.69 -1.39 13.20
CA ALA A 103 -5.53 -2.51 14.12
C ALA A 103 -6.78 -3.40 14.14
N TRP A 104 -7.96 -2.79 14.20
CA TRP A 104 -9.24 -3.51 14.18
C TRP A 104 -9.49 -4.22 12.84
N LEU A 105 -9.27 -3.54 11.71
CA LEU A 105 -9.46 -4.11 10.36
C LEU A 105 -8.58 -5.34 10.12
N LEU A 106 -7.37 -5.34 10.66
CA LEU A 106 -6.41 -6.45 10.52
C LEU A 106 -6.57 -7.56 11.56
N GLY A 107 -7.57 -7.44 12.44
CA GLY A 107 -7.89 -8.44 13.45
C GLY A 107 -6.95 -8.46 14.66
N TYR A 108 -6.32 -7.33 15.00
CA TYR A 108 -5.58 -7.21 16.26
C TYR A 108 -6.52 -6.90 17.42
N SER A 109 -6.27 -7.54 18.56
CA SER A 109 -7.02 -7.32 19.81
C SER A 109 -6.90 -5.87 20.31
N GLU A 110 -5.74 -5.25 20.10
CA GLU A 110 -5.45 -3.89 20.53
C GLU A 110 -4.48 -3.17 19.59
N PRO A 111 -4.49 -1.82 19.55
CA PRO A 111 -3.53 -1.05 18.76
C PRO A 111 -2.07 -1.29 19.15
N GLY A 112 -1.79 -1.66 20.41
CA GLY A 112 -0.46 -2.02 20.87
C GLY A 112 0.13 -3.20 20.10
N ALA A 113 -0.63 -4.29 19.98
CA ALA A 113 -0.23 -5.49 19.23
C ALA A 113 0.06 -5.17 17.75
N PHE A 114 -0.79 -4.34 17.12
CA PHE A 114 -0.55 -3.87 15.76
C PHE A 114 0.73 -3.03 15.65
N ASN A 115 0.97 -2.09 16.57
CA ASN A 115 2.18 -1.27 16.55
C ASN A 115 3.46 -2.12 16.63
N HIS A 116 3.48 -3.15 17.49
CA HIS A 116 4.61 -4.07 17.61
C HIS A 116 4.83 -4.87 16.32
N ALA A 117 3.76 -5.42 15.74
CA ALA A 117 3.84 -6.18 14.50
C ALA A 117 4.30 -5.28 13.33
N PHE A 118 3.71 -4.10 13.16
CA PHE A 118 4.07 -3.16 12.11
C PHE A 118 5.54 -2.71 12.23
N LYS A 119 6.01 -2.43 13.45
CA LYS A 119 7.42 -2.10 13.68
C LYS A 119 8.35 -3.27 13.40
N ARG A 120 7.94 -4.52 13.70
CA ARG A 120 8.70 -5.72 13.36
C ARG A 120 8.89 -5.86 11.85
N TRP A 121 7.85 -5.58 11.06
CA TRP A 121 7.91 -5.69 9.59
C TRP A 121 8.62 -4.52 8.91
N THR A 122 8.40 -3.29 9.40
CA THR A 122 8.83 -2.06 8.69
C THR A 122 10.01 -1.33 9.34
N GLY A 123 10.41 -1.74 10.56
CA GLY A 123 11.42 -1.04 11.36
C GLY A 123 10.95 0.26 12.01
N THR A 124 9.77 0.79 11.66
CA THR A 124 9.24 2.08 12.17
C THR A 124 7.83 1.94 12.72
N SER A 125 7.38 2.88 13.55
CA SER A 125 5.99 2.84 14.04
C SER A 125 5.01 3.35 12.98
N PRO A 126 3.74 2.89 12.96
CA PRO A 126 2.72 3.39 12.04
C PRO A 126 2.59 4.92 12.05
N SER A 127 2.66 5.53 13.24
CA SER A 127 2.62 6.98 13.43
C SER A 127 3.83 7.69 12.81
N GLN A 128 5.02 7.09 12.88
CA GLN A 128 6.22 7.62 12.21
C GLN A 128 6.08 7.47 10.70
N ALA A 129 5.72 6.30 10.19
CA ALA A 129 5.48 6.07 8.77
C ALA A 129 4.48 7.09 8.18
N ARG A 130 3.40 7.39 8.91
CA ARG A 130 2.44 8.44 8.54
C ARG A 130 3.07 9.82 8.49
N LYS A 131 3.87 10.20 9.50
CA LYS A 131 4.59 11.49 9.50
C LYS A 131 5.56 11.59 8.32
N LEU A 132 6.42 10.59 8.12
CA LEU A 132 7.39 10.55 7.01
C LEU A 132 6.68 10.71 5.66
N ARG A 133 5.51 10.10 5.48
CA ARG A 133 4.70 10.24 4.26
C ARG A 133 4.07 11.62 4.10
N ILE A 134 3.53 12.22 5.17
CA ILE A 134 3.03 13.60 5.13
C ILE A 134 4.14 14.57 4.72
N PHE A 135 5.37 14.37 5.23
CA PHE A 135 6.54 15.18 4.86
C PHE A 135 7.09 14.88 3.45
N GLY A 136 6.92 13.66 2.94
CA GLY A 136 7.30 13.29 1.56
C GLY A 136 6.33 13.82 0.50
N GLN A 137 5.02 13.82 0.77
CA GLN A 137 3.99 14.25 -0.19
C GLN A 137 3.85 15.78 -0.32
N HIS A 138 4.23 16.56 0.70
CA HIS A 138 4.19 18.03 0.63
C HIS A 138 5.30 18.66 -0.22
N ARG A 139 6.38 17.93 -0.53
CA ARG A 139 7.53 18.51 -1.25
C ARG A 139 7.33 18.62 -2.77
N SER A 140 6.28 18.01 -3.33
CA SER A 140 6.03 17.98 -4.78
C SER A 140 4.85 18.84 -5.27
N LYS A 141 4.16 19.58 -4.39
CA LYS A 141 3.03 20.45 -4.78
C LYS A 141 3.34 21.95 -4.81
N ASP A 142 4.54 22.36 -4.37
CA ASP A 142 4.98 23.76 -4.45
C ASP A 142 6.01 23.95 -5.57
N THR A 143 5.55 23.85 -6.81
CA THR A 143 6.23 24.49 -7.95
C THR A 143 5.23 25.44 -8.60
N ARG A 144 4.90 26.51 -7.87
CA ARG A 144 4.30 27.71 -8.48
C ARG A 144 5.33 28.30 -9.44
N ALA A 145 5.25 27.89 -10.71
CA ALA A 145 5.85 28.62 -11.81
C ALA A 145 5.18 29.99 -11.90
N ARG A 146 5.80 31.00 -11.28
CA ARG A 146 5.53 32.42 -11.52
C ARG A 146 6.66 32.94 -12.39
N PRO A 147 6.49 33.13 -13.71
CA PRO A 147 7.44 33.92 -14.46
C PRO A 147 7.16 35.39 -14.14
N THR A 148 8.01 35.98 -13.30
CA THR A 148 8.05 37.43 -13.12
C THR A 148 8.57 38.09 -14.39
N ARG A 149 7.76 39.02 -14.87
CA ARG A 149 7.97 39.97 -15.95
C ARG A 149 9.19 40.88 -15.71
N ASN A 150 9.88 41.19 -16.81
CA ASN A 150 10.64 42.42 -17.13
C ASN A 150 11.97 42.71 -16.42
N ASN A 151 13.02 42.91 -17.23
CA ASN A 151 13.41 44.25 -17.66
C ASN A 151 14.21 44.24 -18.97
N ALA A 152 14.01 45.30 -19.74
CA ALA A 152 14.67 45.57 -21.00
C ALA A 152 15.65 46.75 -20.82
N THR A 153 16.59 46.80 -21.77
CA THR A 153 17.15 47.99 -22.42
C THR A 153 18.49 48.58 -21.94
N THR A 154 19.42 48.60 -22.91
CA THR A 154 20.34 49.68 -23.34
C THR A 154 21.82 49.53 -23.00
N GLY A 155 22.66 49.56 -24.05
CA GLY A 155 24.12 49.65 -23.92
C GLY A 155 24.90 49.55 -25.24
N THR A 156 24.64 50.47 -26.16
CA THR A 156 25.40 50.84 -27.38
C THR A 156 26.93 50.83 -27.21
N ALA A 157 27.69 50.26 -28.18
CA ALA A 157 28.73 50.97 -28.97
C ALA A 157 29.65 50.06 -29.82
N ALA A 158 29.71 50.43 -31.11
CA ALA A 158 30.70 50.23 -32.16
C ALA A 158 32.11 49.69 -31.84
N ARG A 159 32.70 48.95 -32.81
CA ARG A 159 33.90 49.38 -33.58
C ARG A 159 34.28 48.37 -34.69
N GLN A 160 34.24 48.82 -35.95
CA GLN A 160 34.97 48.29 -37.12
C GLN A 160 36.50 48.28 -36.80
N VAL A 161 37.41 47.52 -37.42
CA VAL A 161 37.91 47.67 -38.80
C VAL A 161 38.84 46.48 -39.17
N ARG A 162 38.72 45.98 -40.41
CA ARG A 162 39.77 45.52 -41.36
C ARG A 162 40.95 44.66 -40.85
N HIS A 163 41.17 43.50 -41.47
CA HIS A 163 42.19 43.35 -42.53
C HIS A 163 42.05 42.04 -43.30
N ALA A 164 42.21 42.15 -44.62
CA ALA A 164 42.34 41.05 -45.57
C ALA A 164 43.66 40.30 -45.38
N SER A 165 43.69 39.00 -45.73
CA SER A 165 44.78 38.42 -46.52
C SER A 165 44.45 37.04 -47.06
N ARG A 166 45.04 36.81 -48.23
CA ARG A 166 44.86 35.79 -49.27
C ARG A 166 46.07 34.87 -49.23
N SER A 167 45.90 33.57 -49.48
CA SER A 167 46.90 32.55 -49.90
C SER A 167 46.45 31.18 -49.35
N ARG A 168 46.42 30.06 -50.07
CA ARG A 168 46.88 29.65 -51.40
C ARG A 168 45.97 28.50 -51.85
#